data_AF-A0AAN7AYA3-F1
#
_entry.id   AF-A0AAN7AYA3-F1
#
_cell.length_a   1.000
_cell.length_b   1.000
_cell.length_c   1.000
_cell.angle_alpha   90.00
_cell.angle_beta   90.00
_cell.angle_gamma   90.00
#
_symmetry.space_group_name_H-M   'P 1'
#
loop_
_entity.id
_entity.type
_entity.pdbx_description
1 polymer ?
#
loop_
_entity_poly.entity_id
_entity_poly.type
_entity_poly.pdbx_seq_one_letter_code
_entity_poly.pdbx_strand_id
1 'polypeptide(L)'
;TLTYECFLATLPFLRLSLFQNIGSVAAYTCGVFQGLVIYGQLYYIPFYFLSVKGYTPIQTGLVLLPVTATLVPGSIATGAIVTRTKNYRYPIWIGWVLTTLASGLSILWDVDTPASLWATTLVLLGFGHGSVLNAQNFATQAMCKPGEEGLAASMYGFLRQFGMALGVAIGTAAFQNTMSLKLGWEGLSPDIASQSEAFIVELLQLPDNSTLKIQALEAYVFGFHGAYTVFTGISGLAFLLSLLIKQEEMDRQICTEH
;
A
#
# COMPACT_ATOMS: atom_id res chain seq x y z
N THR A 1 -21.05 -17.02 11.11
CA THR A 1 -21.30 -15.64 10.64
C THR A 1 -21.66 -15.62 9.17
N LEU A 2 -20.81 -16.12 8.26
CA LEU A 2 -21.12 -16.19 6.81
C LEU A 2 -22.43 -16.96 6.49
N THR A 3 -22.66 -18.11 7.13
CA THR A 3 -23.91 -18.88 6.98
C THR A 3 -25.14 -18.15 7.53
N TYR A 4 -24.98 -17.34 8.58
CA TYR A 4 -26.06 -16.53 9.14
C TYR A 4 -26.42 -15.36 8.22
N GLU A 5 -25.42 -14.70 7.62
CA GLU A 5 -25.65 -13.64 6.63
C GLU A 5 -26.26 -14.15 5.32
N CYS A 6 -25.89 -15.37 4.89
CA CYS A 6 -26.45 -15.96 3.67
C CYS A 6 -27.93 -16.31 3.78
N PHE A 7 -28.39 -16.71 4.97
CA PHE A 7 -29.70 -17.37 5.12
C PHE A 7 -30.68 -16.66 6.07
N LEU A 8 -30.22 -15.80 7.00
CA LEU A 8 -31.08 -15.24 8.05
C LEU A 8 -31.10 -13.70 8.15
N ALA A 9 -30.16 -12.99 7.53
CA ALA A 9 -30.06 -11.53 7.68
C ALA A 9 -31.01 -10.76 6.75
N THR A 10 -31.88 -9.92 7.32
CA THR A 10 -32.74 -8.97 6.58
C THR A 10 -31.97 -7.80 5.95
N LEU A 11 -30.79 -7.46 6.51
CA LEU A 11 -29.78 -6.57 5.94
C LEU A 11 -28.40 -7.24 6.10
N PRO A 12 -27.96 -8.09 5.16
CA PRO A 12 -26.64 -8.70 5.21
C PRO A 12 -25.57 -7.61 5.04
N PHE A 13 -24.57 -7.58 5.93
CA PHE A 13 -23.42 -6.67 5.81
C PHE A 13 -22.54 -7.12 4.63
N LEU A 14 -22.38 -8.44 4.47
CA LEU A 14 -21.67 -9.06 3.34
C LEU A 14 -22.68 -9.54 2.29
N ARG A 15 -23.14 -8.63 1.43
CA ARG A 15 -23.99 -9.01 0.29
C ARG A 15 -23.18 -9.77 -0.74
N LEU A 16 -23.43 -11.08 -0.84
CA LEU A 16 -22.84 -11.95 -1.86
C LEU A 16 -23.15 -11.48 -3.30
N SER A 17 -24.18 -10.64 -3.49
CA SER A 17 -24.47 -10.00 -4.79
C SER A 17 -23.27 -9.21 -5.33
N LEU A 18 -22.43 -8.66 -4.46
CA LEU A 18 -21.25 -7.88 -4.82
C LEU A 18 -20.09 -8.76 -5.34
N PHE A 19 -20.09 -10.06 -5.04
CA PHE A 19 -19.00 -11.00 -5.40
C PHE A 19 -19.38 -11.98 -6.51
N GLN A 20 -20.46 -11.70 -7.27
CA GLN A 20 -20.98 -12.63 -8.28
C GLN A 20 -20.07 -12.77 -9.51
N ASN A 21 -19.30 -11.73 -9.84
CA ASN A 21 -18.45 -11.70 -11.02
C ASN A 21 -16.96 -11.73 -10.65
N ILE A 22 -16.15 -12.43 -11.45
CA ILE A 22 -14.69 -12.50 -11.29
C ILE A 22 -14.08 -11.09 -11.30
N GLY A 23 -14.61 -10.16 -12.10
CA GLY A 23 -14.16 -8.77 -12.13
C GLY A 23 -14.40 -8.02 -10.81
N SER A 24 -15.57 -8.23 -10.18
CA SER A 24 -15.89 -7.64 -8.88
C SER A 24 -15.01 -8.21 -7.77
N VAL A 25 -14.85 -9.54 -7.74
CA VAL A 25 -13.93 -10.20 -6.80
C VAL A 25 -12.51 -9.67 -6.96
N ALA A 26 -12.02 -9.55 -8.20
CA ALA A 26 -10.70 -9.00 -8.48
C ALA A 26 -10.56 -7.55 -7.99
N ALA A 27 -11.54 -6.68 -8.24
CA ALA A 27 -11.50 -5.29 -7.77
C ALA A 27 -11.46 -5.20 -6.23
N TYR A 28 -12.26 -6.01 -5.55
CA TYR A 28 -12.28 -6.08 -4.09
C TYR A 28 -10.97 -6.65 -3.51
N THR A 29 -10.42 -7.71 -4.09
CA THR A 29 -9.11 -8.25 -3.71
C THR A 29 -8.00 -7.23 -3.94
N CYS A 30 -8.00 -6.53 -5.07
CA CYS A 30 -7.04 -5.46 -5.31
C CYS A 30 -7.24 -4.31 -4.30
N GLY A 31 -8.45 -4.05 -3.78
CA GLY A 31 -8.69 -3.10 -2.69
C GLY A 31 -8.02 -3.53 -1.37
N VAL A 32 -8.06 -4.82 -1.03
CA VAL A 32 -7.30 -5.39 0.11
C VAL A 32 -5.81 -5.16 -0.09
N PHE A 33 -5.27 -5.49 -1.27
CA PHE A 33 -3.86 -5.30 -1.58
C PHE A 33 -3.44 -3.83 -1.56
N GLN A 34 -4.30 -2.92 -2.05
CA GLN A 34 -4.06 -1.49 -1.99
C GLN A 34 -3.92 -1.02 -0.53
N GLY A 35 -4.86 -1.42 0.34
CA GLY A 35 -4.83 -1.10 1.76
C GLY A 35 -3.59 -1.66 2.46
N LEU A 36 -3.24 -2.91 2.17
CA LEU A 36 -2.05 -3.59 2.70
C LEU A 36 -0.77 -2.83 2.33
N VAL A 37 -0.57 -2.57 1.03
CA VAL A 37 0.66 -1.95 0.53
C VAL A 37 0.78 -0.50 1.00
N ILE A 38 -0.28 0.31 0.89
CA ILE A 38 -0.20 1.73 1.28
C ILE A 38 0.12 1.88 2.77
N TYR A 39 -0.50 1.08 3.63
CA TYR A 39 -0.33 1.23 5.07
C TYR A 39 1.01 0.64 5.53
N GLY A 40 1.45 -0.46 4.92
CA GLY A 40 2.81 -0.96 5.08
C GLY A 40 3.84 0.11 4.71
N GLN A 41 3.71 0.73 3.54
CA GLN A 41 4.62 1.79 3.10
C GLN A 41 4.58 3.03 4.00
N LEU A 42 3.39 3.49 4.41
CA LEU A 42 3.25 4.64 5.31
C LEU A 42 3.90 4.41 6.69
N TYR A 43 4.10 3.16 7.10
CA TYR A 43 4.85 2.80 8.28
C TYR A 43 6.36 2.65 8.00
N TYR A 44 6.75 1.94 6.93
CA TYR A 44 8.16 1.65 6.64
C TYR A 44 8.95 2.83 6.07
N ILE A 45 8.31 3.78 5.39
CA ILE A 45 8.96 5.00 4.92
C ILE A 45 9.49 5.84 6.10
N PRO A 46 8.66 6.30 7.06
CA PRO A 46 9.18 7.05 8.20
C PRO A 46 10.15 6.22 9.03
N PHE A 47 9.92 4.91 9.17
CA PHE A 47 10.84 4.05 9.89
C PHE A 47 12.24 4.03 9.26
N TYR A 48 12.36 4.03 7.93
CA TYR A 48 13.64 4.16 7.23
C TYR A 48 14.32 5.51 7.50
N PHE A 49 13.57 6.62 7.44
CA PHE A 49 14.16 7.95 7.69
C PHE A 49 14.60 8.14 9.15
N LEU A 50 13.85 7.59 10.11
CA LEU A 50 14.19 7.64 11.53
C LEU A 50 15.42 6.78 11.86
N SER A 51 15.47 5.54 11.34
CA SER A 51 16.52 4.57 11.68
C SER A 51 17.80 4.74 10.85
N VAL A 52 17.69 4.77 9.52
CA VAL A 52 18.83 4.75 8.61
C VAL A 52 19.38 6.15 8.36
N LYS A 53 18.50 7.11 8.10
CA LYS A 53 18.91 8.51 7.85
C LYS A 53 19.08 9.33 9.13
N GLY A 54 18.66 8.80 10.28
CA GLY A 54 18.76 9.48 11.58
C GLY A 54 17.98 10.79 11.64
N TYR A 55 16.93 10.94 10.83
CA TYR A 55 16.12 12.16 10.83
C TYR A 55 15.29 12.26 12.10
N THR A 56 15.05 13.49 12.53
CA THR A 56 14.08 13.75 13.61
C THR A 56 12.65 13.44 13.13
N PRO A 57 11.69 13.21 14.04
CA PRO A 57 10.29 13.04 13.67
C PRO A 57 9.72 14.19 12.84
N ILE A 58 10.14 15.43 13.12
CA ILE A 58 9.73 16.62 12.37
C ILE A 58 10.28 16.59 10.94
N GLN A 59 11.58 16.30 10.77
CA GLN A 59 12.19 16.18 9.44
C GLN A 59 11.56 15.04 8.63
N THR A 60 11.31 13.89 9.26
CA THR A 60 10.63 12.75 8.63
C THR A 60 9.22 13.12 8.18
N GLY A 61 8.48 13.89 8.99
CA GLY A 61 7.17 14.43 8.60
C GLY A 61 7.24 15.34 7.36
N LEU A 62 8.26 16.19 7.26
CA LEU A 62 8.49 17.03 6.08
C LEU A 62 8.79 16.20 4.82
N VAL A 63 9.58 15.13 4.97
CA VAL A 63 9.92 14.21 3.87
C VAL A 63 8.71 13.44 3.36
N LEU A 64 7.66 13.24 4.17
CA LEU A 64 6.42 12.59 3.75
C LEU A 64 5.46 13.52 2.99
N LEU A 65 5.68 14.85 3.01
CA LEU A 65 4.82 15.81 2.31
C LEU A 65 4.64 15.54 0.81
N PRO A 66 5.65 15.12 0.04
CA PRO A 66 5.47 14.78 -1.37
C PRO A 66 4.43 13.68 -1.59
N VAL A 67 4.32 12.69 -0.68
CA VAL A 67 3.33 11.62 -0.80
C VAL A 67 1.93 12.19 -0.68
N THR A 68 1.65 12.97 0.37
CA THR A 68 0.32 13.55 0.59
C THR A 68 -0.02 14.59 -0.48
N ALA A 69 0.96 15.41 -0.88
CA ALA A 69 0.84 16.44 -1.90
C ALA A 69 0.56 15.87 -3.29
N THR A 70 0.93 14.62 -3.58
CA THR A 70 0.72 13.98 -4.89
C THR A 70 -0.42 12.99 -4.90
N LEU A 71 -0.72 12.37 -3.75
CA LEU A 71 -1.86 11.46 -3.60
C LEU A 71 -3.20 12.13 -3.88
N VAL A 72 -3.42 13.33 -3.31
CA VAL A 72 -4.67 14.07 -3.52
C VAL A 72 -4.83 14.49 -4.99
N PRO A 73 -3.85 15.14 -5.64
CA PRO A 73 -3.92 15.42 -7.07
C PRO A 73 -4.07 14.17 -7.95
N GLY A 74 -3.38 13.08 -7.66
CA GLY A 74 -3.52 11.82 -8.39
C GLY A 74 -4.95 11.27 -8.30
N SER A 75 -5.56 11.38 -7.13
CA SER A 75 -6.97 11.02 -6.89
C SER A 75 -7.93 11.91 -7.68
N ILE A 76 -7.72 13.24 -7.68
CA ILE A 76 -8.55 14.21 -8.40
C ILE A 76 -8.42 14.01 -9.92
N ALA A 77 -7.19 13.89 -10.42
CA ALA A 77 -6.90 13.65 -11.83
C ALA A 77 -7.58 12.37 -12.32
N THR A 78 -7.53 11.33 -11.50
CA THR A 78 -8.22 10.06 -11.77
C THR A 78 -9.73 10.26 -11.88
N GLY A 79 -10.36 10.98 -10.95
CA GLY A 79 -11.77 11.30 -11.04
C GLY A 79 -12.12 12.05 -12.33
N ALA A 80 -11.34 13.07 -12.69
CA ALA A 80 -11.54 13.82 -13.93
C ALA A 80 -11.38 12.96 -15.19
N ILE A 81 -10.38 12.07 -15.22
CA ILE A 81 -10.15 11.14 -16.33
C ILE A 81 -11.33 10.16 -16.43
N VAL A 82 -11.75 9.55 -15.33
CA VAL A 82 -12.85 8.59 -15.33
C VAL A 82 -14.15 9.26 -15.76
N THR A 83 -14.47 10.44 -15.25
CA THR A 83 -15.68 11.18 -15.64
C THR A 83 -15.70 11.53 -17.14
N ARG A 84 -14.56 11.92 -17.72
CA ARG A 84 -14.48 12.28 -19.14
C ARG A 84 -14.44 11.08 -20.07
N THR A 85 -13.68 10.04 -19.71
CA THR A 85 -13.43 8.87 -20.57
C THR A 85 -14.42 7.74 -20.33
N LYS A 86 -15.19 7.80 -19.23
CA LYS A 86 -16.05 6.73 -18.72
C LYS A 86 -15.31 5.41 -18.52
N ASN A 87 -13.99 5.47 -18.32
CA ASN A 87 -13.11 4.32 -18.23
C ASN A 87 -12.23 4.39 -16.98
N TYR A 88 -12.49 3.48 -16.04
CA TYR A 88 -11.73 3.35 -14.79
C TYR A 88 -10.56 2.36 -14.89
N ARG A 89 -10.46 1.55 -15.94
CA ARG A 89 -9.39 0.54 -16.08
C ARG A 89 -8.04 1.17 -16.33
N TYR A 90 -7.95 2.19 -17.19
CA TYR A 90 -6.67 2.84 -17.46
C TYR A 90 -6.06 3.46 -16.19
N PRO A 91 -6.79 4.25 -15.39
CA PRO A 91 -6.24 4.76 -14.13
C PRO A 91 -5.89 3.66 -13.12
N ILE A 92 -6.63 2.55 -13.07
CA ILE A 92 -6.27 1.39 -12.23
C ILE A 92 -4.91 0.82 -12.67
N TRP A 93 -4.73 0.55 -13.96
CA TRP A 93 -3.51 -0.06 -14.48
C TRP A 93 -2.31 0.86 -14.32
N ILE A 94 -2.46 2.13 -14.69
CA ILE A 94 -1.39 3.14 -14.52
C ILE A 94 -1.04 3.28 -13.03
N GLY A 95 -2.05 3.37 -12.17
CA GLY A 95 -1.84 3.47 -10.72
C GLY A 95 -1.06 2.28 -10.16
N TRP A 96 -1.44 1.05 -10.53
CA TRP A 96 -0.73 -0.16 -10.09
C TRP A 96 0.69 -0.26 -10.63
N VAL A 97 0.92 0.14 -11.89
CA VAL A 97 2.28 0.22 -12.46
C VAL A 97 3.12 1.22 -11.66
N LEU A 98 2.60 2.42 -11.40
CA LEU A 98 3.32 3.44 -10.61
C LEU A 98 3.60 2.97 -9.18
N THR A 99 2.64 2.36 -8.51
CA THR A 99 2.81 1.81 -7.16
C THR A 99 3.84 0.67 -7.13
N THR A 100 3.83 -0.21 -8.13
CA THR A 100 4.80 -1.31 -8.24
C THR A 100 6.20 -0.77 -8.51
N LEU A 101 6.32 0.20 -9.42
CA LEU A 101 7.60 0.86 -9.71
C LEU A 101 8.13 1.62 -8.49
N ALA A 102 7.29 2.35 -7.77
CA ALA A 102 7.68 3.04 -6.54
C ALA A 102 8.14 2.06 -5.47
N SER A 103 7.41 0.96 -5.27
CA SER A 103 7.79 -0.10 -4.32
C SER A 103 9.13 -0.74 -4.70
N GLY A 104 9.35 -0.99 -6.00
CA GLY A 104 10.59 -1.56 -6.52
C GLY A 104 11.77 -0.59 -6.40
N LEU A 105 11.56 0.71 -6.64
CA LEU A 105 12.57 1.75 -6.43
C LEU A 105 12.96 1.89 -4.96
N SER A 106 12.04 1.65 -4.03
CA SER A 106 12.34 1.61 -2.59
C SER A 106 13.27 0.46 -2.19
N ILE A 107 13.40 -0.59 -2.99
CA ILE A 107 14.40 -1.66 -2.77
C ILE A 107 15.82 -1.13 -3.03
N LEU A 108 15.98 -0.08 -3.83
CA LEU A 108 17.29 0.54 -4.08
C LEU A 108 17.69 1.54 -2.99
N TRP A 109 16.88 1.70 -1.93
CA TRP A 109 17.19 2.60 -0.85
C TRP A 109 18.25 1.99 0.07
N ASP A 110 19.27 2.78 0.36
CA ASP A 110 20.48 2.43 1.10
C ASP A 110 20.85 3.61 2.01
N VAL A 111 21.87 3.44 2.86
CA VAL A 111 22.35 4.47 3.80
C VAL A 111 22.66 5.79 3.07
N ASP A 112 23.25 5.70 1.87
CA ASP A 112 23.70 6.86 1.08
C ASP A 112 22.71 7.29 -0.01
N THR A 113 21.46 6.81 0.02
CA THR A 113 20.48 7.17 -1.03
C THR A 113 20.31 8.68 -1.17
N PRO A 114 20.47 9.23 -2.39
CA PRO A 114 20.37 10.66 -2.63
C PRO A 114 18.93 11.15 -2.52
N ALA A 115 18.77 12.44 -2.19
CA ALA A 115 17.46 13.06 -2.01
C ALA A 115 16.55 12.99 -3.23
N SER A 116 17.13 13.10 -4.42
CA SER A 116 16.41 12.96 -5.68
C SER A 116 15.73 11.59 -5.82
N LEU A 117 16.41 10.51 -5.46
CA LEU A 117 15.90 9.15 -5.64
C LEU A 117 14.71 8.87 -4.71
N TRP A 118 14.85 9.16 -3.41
CA TRP A 118 13.72 8.94 -2.50
C TRP A 118 12.58 9.93 -2.78
N ALA A 119 12.85 11.19 -3.12
CA ALA A 119 11.79 12.17 -3.42
C ALA A 119 10.97 11.77 -4.65
N THR A 120 11.62 11.34 -5.74
CA THR A 120 10.93 10.83 -6.93
C THR A 120 10.12 9.58 -6.60
N THR A 121 10.67 8.67 -5.80
CA THR A 121 9.96 7.45 -5.37
C THR A 121 8.68 7.80 -4.59
N LEU A 122 8.73 8.77 -3.67
CA LEU A 122 7.58 9.23 -2.88
C LEU A 122 6.50 9.90 -3.73
N VAL A 123 6.89 10.67 -4.75
CA VAL A 123 5.97 11.28 -5.72
C VAL A 123 5.23 10.21 -6.53
N LEU A 124 5.96 9.22 -7.04
CA LEU A 124 5.37 8.09 -7.77
C LEU A 124 4.43 7.28 -6.89
N LEU A 125 4.82 7.05 -5.63
CA LEU A 125 4.01 6.35 -4.63
C LEU A 125 2.69 7.08 -4.36
N GLY A 126 2.73 8.39 -4.13
CA GLY A 126 1.53 9.18 -3.88
C GLY A 126 0.59 9.17 -5.10
N PHE A 127 1.09 9.48 -6.29
CA PHE A 127 0.28 9.41 -7.52
C PHE A 127 -0.30 8.03 -7.78
N GLY A 128 0.50 6.97 -7.66
CA GLY A 128 0.07 5.60 -7.88
C GLY A 128 -1.07 5.21 -6.95
N HIS A 129 -0.89 5.40 -5.65
CA HIS A 129 -1.93 5.10 -4.66
C HIS A 129 -3.17 5.96 -4.81
N GLY A 130 -3.03 7.26 -5.09
CA GLY A 130 -4.16 8.15 -5.32
C GLY A 130 -5.00 7.70 -6.53
N SER A 131 -4.33 7.29 -7.61
CA SER A 131 -5.00 6.77 -8.79
C SER A 131 -5.70 5.43 -8.54
N VAL A 132 -5.02 4.47 -7.92
CA VAL A 132 -5.64 3.16 -7.60
C VAL A 132 -6.84 3.35 -6.69
N LEU A 133 -6.71 4.17 -5.64
CA LEU A 133 -7.74 4.35 -4.60
C LEU A 133 -9.07 4.81 -5.20
N ASN A 134 -9.04 5.84 -6.03
CA ASN A 134 -10.27 6.38 -6.62
C ASN A 134 -10.80 5.50 -7.76
N ALA A 135 -9.91 5.02 -8.63
CA ALA A 135 -10.34 4.24 -9.80
C ALA A 135 -10.97 2.90 -9.40
N GLN A 136 -10.44 2.23 -8.37
CA GLN A 136 -11.04 1.01 -7.83
C GLN A 136 -12.40 1.26 -7.18
N ASN A 137 -12.54 2.37 -6.46
CA ASN A 137 -13.82 2.74 -5.88
C ASN A 137 -14.89 2.90 -6.99
N PHE A 138 -14.56 3.61 -8.08
CA PHE A 138 -15.45 3.69 -9.25
C PHE A 138 -15.74 2.32 -9.87
N ALA A 139 -14.74 1.44 -10.00
CA ALA A 139 -14.94 0.11 -10.55
C ALA A 139 -15.93 -0.72 -9.73
N THR A 140 -15.80 -0.72 -8.40
CA THR A 140 -16.71 -1.47 -7.52
C THR A 140 -18.15 -0.99 -7.60
N GLN A 141 -18.36 0.34 -7.69
CA GLN A 141 -19.68 0.94 -7.87
C GLN A 141 -20.25 0.67 -9.27
N ALA A 142 -19.42 0.71 -10.32
CA ALA A 142 -19.88 0.42 -11.68
C ALA A 142 -20.32 -1.05 -11.87
N MET A 143 -19.70 -1.98 -11.13
CA MET A 143 -19.99 -3.41 -11.23
C MET A 143 -21.13 -3.89 -10.32
N CYS A 144 -21.61 -3.06 -9.39
CA CYS A 144 -22.72 -3.45 -8.52
C CYS A 144 -24.07 -3.35 -9.25
N LYS A 145 -25.13 -3.85 -8.61
CA LYS A 145 -26.50 -3.66 -9.11
C LYS A 145 -26.95 -2.21 -8.86
N PRO A 146 -27.85 -1.66 -9.70
CA PRO A 146 -28.43 -0.35 -9.45
C PRO A 146 -29.03 -0.26 -8.04
N GLY A 147 -28.73 0.81 -7.31
CA GLY A 147 -29.17 1.01 -5.92
C GLY A 147 -28.29 0.33 -4.86
N GLU A 148 -27.24 -0.42 -5.25
CA GLU A 148 -26.26 -1.01 -4.33
C GLU A 148 -24.93 -0.24 -4.28
N GLU A 149 -24.82 0.95 -4.88
CA GLU A 149 -23.57 1.70 -5.05
C GLU A 149 -22.96 2.09 -3.69
N GLY A 150 -23.79 2.56 -2.76
CA GLY A 150 -23.37 2.88 -1.40
C GLY A 150 -22.87 1.66 -0.63
N LEU A 151 -23.46 0.48 -0.86
CA LEU A 151 -23.00 -0.78 -0.28
C LEU A 151 -21.67 -1.22 -0.90
N ALA A 152 -21.53 -1.09 -2.22
CA ALA A 152 -20.31 -1.44 -2.94
C ALA A 152 -19.11 -0.59 -2.47
N ALA A 153 -19.29 0.71 -2.33
CA ALA A 153 -18.29 1.63 -1.80
C ALA A 153 -17.94 1.30 -0.33
N SER A 154 -18.95 0.99 0.49
CA SER A 154 -18.73 0.61 1.89
C SER A 154 -17.96 -0.70 2.01
N MET A 155 -18.29 -1.69 1.19
CA MET A 155 -17.57 -2.98 1.13
C MET A 155 -16.13 -2.80 0.66
N TYR A 156 -15.90 -1.95 -0.33
CA TYR A 156 -14.55 -1.58 -0.77
C TYR A 156 -13.76 -0.95 0.38
N GLY A 157 -14.36 0.01 1.09
CA GLY A 157 -13.76 0.63 2.26
C GLY A 157 -13.42 -0.39 3.36
N PHE A 158 -14.34 -1.31 3.66
CA PHE A 158 -14.13 -2.38 4.64
C PHE A 158 -12.96 -3.29 4.27
N LEU A 159 -12.94 -3.82 3.04
CA LEU A 159 -11.87 -4.72 2.58
C LEU A 159 -10.51 -4.03 2.52
N ARG A 160 -10.50 -2.75 2.14
CA ARG A 160 -9.29 -1.93 2.19
C ARG A 160 -8.78 -1.80 3.62
N GLN A 161 -9.63 -1.48 4.59
CA GLN A 161 -9.25 -1.40 6.01
C GLN A 161 -8.74 -2.75 6.55
N PHE A 162 -9.35 -3.85 6.12
CA PHE A 162 -8.86 -5.20 6.42
C PHE A 162 -7.43 -5.40 5.89
N GLY A 163 -7.15 -4.98 4.66
CA GLY A 163 -5.80 -4.97 4.10
C GLY A 163 -4.82 -4.10 4.91
N MET A 164 -5.24 -2.89 5.30
CA MET A 164 -4.43 -1.97 6.10
C MET A 164 -3.99 -2.58 7.43
N ALA A 165 -4.89 -3.31 8.11
CA ALA A 165 -4.57 -4.02 9.35
C ALA A 165 -3.48 -5.09 9.17
N LEU A 166 -3.43 -5.75 8.01
CA LEU A 166 -2.43 -6.77 7.71
C LEU A 166 -1.09 -6.18 7.23
N GLY A 167 -1.11 -5.00 6.61
CA GLY A 167 0.03 -4.39 5.94
C GLY A 167 1.27 -4.23 6.81
N VAL A 168 1.11 -3.66 8.00
CA VAL A 168 2.23 -3.44 8.93
C VAL A 168 2.75 -4.78 9.45
N ALA A 169 1.88 -5.71 9.86
CA ALA A 169 2.29 -7.00 10.40
C ALA A 169 3.10 -7.84 9.39
N ILE A 170 2.65 -7.89 8.12
CA ILE A 170 3.38 -8.57 7.04
C ILE A 170 4.71 -7.88 6.76
N GLY A 171 4.71 -6.54 6.72
CA GLY A 171 5.94 -5.77 6.57
C GLY A 171 6.94 -6.02 7.70
N THR A 172 6.47 -6.11 8.95
CA THR A 172 7.29 -6.39 10.15
C THR A 172 7.87 -7.79 10.12
N ALA A 173 7.06 -8.79 9.78
CA ALA A 173 7.57 -10.14 9.59
C ALA A 173 8.66 -10.17 8.50
N ALA A 174 8.43 -9.53 7.36
CA ALA A 174 9.41 -9.49 6.26
C ALA A 174 10.68 -8.74 6.63
N PHE A 175 10.55 -7.58 7.28
CA PHE A 175 11.64 -6.74 7.75
C PHE A 175 12.50 -7.46 8.78
N GLN A 176 11.89 -7.96 9.86
CA GLN A 176 12.60 -8.57 10.97
C GLN A 176 13.28 -9.88 10.58
N ASN A 177 12.62 -10.73 9.77
CA ASN A 177 13.24 -11.96 9.31
C ASN A 177 14.46 -11.67 8.42
N THR A 178 14.33 -10.73 7.48
CA THR A 178 15.42 -10.36 6.57
C THR A 178 16.58 -9.69 7.32
N MET A 179 16.27 -8.77 8.23
CA MET A 179 17.27 -8.13 9.10
C MET A 179 18.00 -9.15 9.99
N SER A 180 17.26 -10.08 10.62
CA SER A 180 17.82 -11.15 11.45
C SER A 180 18.79 -12.05 10.69
N LEU A 181 18.48 -12.38 9.42
CA LEU A 181 19.40 -13.13 8.55
C LEU A 181 20.73 -12.39 8.34
N LYS A 182 20.68 -11.09 8.03
CA LYS A 182 21.89 -10.28 7.83
C LYS A 182 22.68 -10.10 9.13
N LEU A 183 22.01 -9.88 10.27
CA LEU A 183 22.67 -9.85 11.58
C LEU A 183 23.40 -11.17 11.88
N GLY A 184 22.80 -12.31 11.56
CA GLY A 184 23.42 -13.62 11.72
C GLY A 184 24.68 -13.80 10.88
N TRP A 185 24.72 -13.24 9.66
CA TRP A 185 25.93 -13.25 8.83
C TRP A 185 27.06 -12.39 9.40
N GLU A 186 26.71 -11.30 10.08
CA GLU A 186 27.66 -10.41 10.75
C GLU A 186 28.04 -10.87 12.17
N GLY A 187 27.46 -11.98 12.66
CA GLY A 187 27.69 -12.50 14.02
C GLY A 187 27.05 -11.68 15.14
N LEU A 188 26.05 -10.85 14.81
CA LEU A 188 25.31 -10.01 15.75
C LEU A 188 24.06 -10.70 16.29
N SER A 189 23.56 -10.24 17.45
CA SER A 189 22.37 -10.83 18.07
C SER A 189 21.11 -10.58 17.22
N PRO A 190 20.32 -11.63 16.91
CA PRO A 190 19.00 -11.49 16.28
C PRO A 190 18.02 -10.62 17.06
N ASP A 191 18.24 -10.41 18.37
CA ASP A 191 17.37 -9.57 19.22
C ASP A 191 17.31 -8.12 18.75
N ILE A 192 18.34 -7.65 18.05
CA ILE A 192 18.35 -6.31 17.44
C ILE A 192 17.22 -6.20 16.40
N ALA A 193 16.92 -7.27 15.65
CA ALA A 193 15.82 -7.27 14.69
C ALA A 193 14.44 -7.32 15.37
N SER A 194 14.28 -8.11 16.43
CA SER A 194 13.00 -8.20 17.15
C SER A 194 12.65 -6.90 17.90
N GLN A 195 13.66 -6.13 18.31
CA GLN A 195 13.55 -4.85 19.00
C GLN A 195 13.95 -3.66 18.13
N SER A 196 13.80 -3.78 16.81
CA SER A 196 14.32 -2.82 15.83
C SER A 196 13.83 -1.39 16.02
N GLU A 197 12.65 -1.17 16.59
CA GLU A 197 12.18 0.19 16.90
C GLU A 197 12.91 0.78 18.12
N ALA A 198 13.02 -0.01 19.21
CA ALA A 198 13.65 0.43 20.45
C ALA A 198 15.17 0.65 20.28
N PHE A 199 15.80 -0.18 19.45
CA PHE A 199 17.23 -0.10 19.17
C PHE A 199 17.63 1.16 18.39
N ILE A 200 16.71 1.91 17.77
CA ILE A 200 17.04 3.18 17.10
C ILE A 200 17.76 4.14 18.05
N VAL A 201 17.32 4.25 19.31
CA VAL A 201 17.91 5.18 20.28
C VAL A 201 19.37 4.83 20.57
N GLU A 202 19.66 3.54 20.71
CA GLU A 202 21.03 3.04 20.91
C GLU A 202 21.87 3.23 19.64
N LEU A 203 21.32 2.85 18.48
CA LEU A 203 21.97 2.97 17.17
C LEU A 203 22.44 4.40 16.90
N LEU A 204 21.62 5.42 17.20
CA LEU A 204 21.96 6.82 16.98
C LEU A 204 23.05 7.34 17.92
N GLN A 205 23.22 6.73 19.10
CA GLN A 205 24.26 7.11 20.07
C GLN A 205 25.61 6.44 19.80
N LEU A 206 25.65 5.39 18.98
CA LEU A 206 26.90 4.73 18.61
C LEU A 206 27.82 5.67 17.83
N PRO A 207 29.16 5.60 18.04
CA PRO A 207 30.12 6.34 17.24
C PRO A 207 30.01 6.00 15.76
N ASP A 208 30.09 7.00 14.87
CA ASP A 208 29.92 6.81 13.42
C ASP A 208 30.93 5.84 12.81
N ASN A 209 32.14 5.76 13.38
CA ASN A 209 33.21 4.88 12.92
C ASN A 209 33.17 3.48 13.58
N SER A 210 32.15 3.18 14.39
CA SER A 210 32.05 1.88 15.03
C SER A 210 31.57 0.82 14.04
N THR A 211 32.28 -0.31 14.00
CA THR A 211 31.90 -1.47 13.17
C THR A 211 30.48 -1.93 13.46
N LEU A 212 30.07 -1.88 14.73
CA LEU A 212 28.72 -2.23 15.16
C LEU A 212 27.65 -1.36 14.51
N LYS A 213 27.85 -0.03 14.45
CA LYS A 213 26.87 0.88 13.84
C LYS A 213 26.74 0.64 12.35
N ILE A 214 27.87 0.44 11.66
CA ILE A 214 27.89 0.17 10.21
C ILE A 214 27.15 -1.15 9.91
N GLN A 215 27.51 -2.23 10.61
CA GLN A 215 26.86 -3.54 10.43
C GLN A 215 25.37 -3.51 10.78
N ALA A 216 25.00 -2.79 11.85
CA ALA A 216 23.59 -2.62 12.21
C ALA A 216 22.83 -1.84 11.13
N LEU A 217 23.34 -0.70 10.66
CA LEU A 217 22.72 0.08 9.59
C LEU A 217 22.54 -0.73 8.31
N GLU A 218 23.55 -1.50 7.90
CA GLU A 218 23.43 -2.43 6.78
C GLU A 218 22.33 -3.48 7.00
N ALA A 219 22.20 -4.01 8.22
CA ALA A 219 21.12 -4.93 8.56
C ALA A 219 19.74 -4.28 8.51
N TYR A 220 19.59 -3.03 8.96
CA TYR A 220 18.35 -2.26 8.80
C TYR A 220 18.00 -2.08 7.33
N VAL A 221 18.95 -1.62 6.50
CA VAL A 221 18.76 -1.45 5.06
C VAL A 221 18.33 -2.76 4.40
N PHE A 222 19.01 -3.87 4.73
CA PHE A 222 18.66 -5.19 4.22
C PHE A 222 17.26 -5.63 4.67
N GLY A 223 16.87 -5.34 5.91
CA GLY A 223 15.51 -5.51 6.40
C GLY A 223 14.47 -4.74 5.57
N PHE A 224 14.75 -3.46 5.27
CA PHE A 224 13.87 -2.65 4.42
C PHE A 224 13.75 -3.24 3.01
N HIS A 225 14.85 -3.72 2.41
CA HIS A 225 14.81 -4.42 1.12
C HIS A 225 13.87 -5.64 1.16
N GLY A 226 13.91 -6.41 2.24
CA GLY A 226 12.99 -7.53 2.47
C GLY A 226 11.52 -7.09 2.47
N ALA A 227 11.17 -6.07 3.24
CA ALA A 227 9.81 -5.54 3.31
C ALA A 227 9.33 -4.97 1.96
N TYR A 228 10.14 -4.16 1.30
CA TYR A 228 9.78 -3.57 0.00
C TYR A 228 9.73 -4.60 -1.13
N THR A 229 10.49 -5.70 -1.05
CA THR A 229 10.37 -6.84 -1.99
C THR A 229 9.00 -7.49 -1.87
N VAL A 230 8.51 -7.70 -0.64
CA VAL A 230 7.16 -8.23 -0.41
C VAL A 230 6.09 -7.26 -0.94
N PHE A 231 6.20 -5.97 -0.64
CA PHE A 231 5.24 -4.98 -1.16
C PHE A 231 5.26 -4.86 -2.69
N THR A 232 6.43 -5.00 -3.32
CA THR A 232 6.58 -5.04 -4.78
C THR A 232 5.91 -6.29 -5.37
N GLY A 233 6.09 -7.45 -4.73
CA GLY A 233 5.41 -8.68 -5.14
C GLY A 233 3.88 -8.58 -5.03
N ILE A 234 3.38 -8.03 -3.92
CA ILE A 234 1.94 -7.85 -3.70
C ILE A 234 1.34 -6.84 -4.69
N SER A 235 2.02 -5.72 -4.93
CA SER A 235 1.56 -4.71 -5.91
C SER A 235 1.62 -5.21 -7.35
N GLY A 236 2.66 -5.98 -7.71
CA GLY A 236 2.74 -6.66 -9.00
C GLY A 236 1.63 -7.70 -9.19
N LEU A 237 1.32 -8.48 -8.17
CA LEU A 237 0.17 -9.40 -8.19
C LEU A 237 -1.15 -8.64 -8.33
N ALA A 238 -1.31 -7.53 -7.60
CA ALA A 238 -2.49 -6.68 -7.69
C ALA A 238 -2.66 -6.07 -9.08
N PHE A 239 -1.56 -5.68 -9.74
CA PHE A 239 -1.56 -5.26 -11.14
C PHE A 239 -2.09 -6.38 -12.05
N LEU A 240 -1.56 -7.59 -11.94
CA LEU A 240 -2.01 -8.73 -12.75
C LEU A 240 -3.49 -9.06 -12.53
N LEU A 241 -3.94 -9.07 -11.27
CA LEU A 241 -5.35 -9.26 -10.93
C LEU A 241 -6.22 -8.13 -11.48
N SER A 242 -5.72 -6.90 -11.52
CA SER A 242 -6.46 -5.75 -12.06
C SER A 242 -6.76 -5.86 -13.56
N LEU A 243 -6.06 -6.72 -14.30
CA LEU A 243 -6.36 -7.03 -15.69
C LEU A 243 -7.68 -7.81 -15.86
N LEU A 244 -8.08 -8.57 -14.82
CA LEU A 244 -9.35 -9.31 -14.78
C LEU A 244 -10.56 -8.41 -14.52
N ILE A 245 -10.34 -7.15 -14.10
CA ILE A 245 -11.41 -6.17 -13.92
C ILE A 245 -11.98 -5.82 -15.29
N LYS A 246 -13.24 -6.23 -15.51
CA LYS A 246 -13.99 -5.92 -16.72
C LYS A 246 -14.45 -4.48 -16.71
N GLN A 247 -14.56 -3.89 -17.91
CA GLN A 247 -15.19 -2.58 -18.08
C GLN A 247 -16.70 -2.78 -18.06
N GLU A 248 -17.38 -2.09 -17.17
CA GLU A 248 -18.84 -1.95 -17.16
C GLU A 248 -19.22 -0.54 -17.59
N GLU A 249 -20.38 -0.39 -18.23
CA GLU A 249 -20.91 0.93 -18.59
C GLU A 249 -21.25 1.72 -17.33
N MET A 250 -20.69 2.94 -17.24
CA MET A 250 -20.92 3.86 -16.11
C MET A 250 -22.18 4.74 -16.29
N ASP A 251 -22.72 4.83 -17.51
CA ASP A 251 -23.96 5.56 -17.82
C ASP A 251 -25.19 4.67 -17.55
N ARG A 252 -25.43 4.34 -16.29
CA ARG A 252 -26.70 3.71 -15.92
C ARG A 252 -27.69 4.81 -15.56
N GLN A 253 -28.89 4.76 -16.15
CA GLN A 253 -29.98 5.64 -15.75
C GLN A 253 -30.22 5.45 -14.25
N ILE A 254 -30.02 6.52 -13.48
CA ILE A 254 -30.37 6.56 -12.07
C ILE A 254 -31.90 6.48 -12.05
N CYS A 255 -32.46 5.30 -11.76
CA CYS A 255 -33.88 5.18 -11.41
C CYS A 255 -34.05 5.87 -10.06
N THR A 256 -34.20 7.19 -10.07
CA THR A 256 -34.75 7.92 -8.93
C THR A 256 -36.21 7.49 -8.81
N GLU A 257 -36.52 6.66 -7.81
CA GLU A 257 -37.90 6.50 -7.35
C GLU A 257 -38.36 7.84 -6.74
N HIS A 258 -38.83 8.73 -7.61
CA HIS A 258 -39.60 9.92 -7.28
C HIS A 258 -40.81 10.00 -8.20
#